data_AF-A0A821TWD5-F1
#
_entry.id   AF-A0A821TWD5-F1
#
_cell.length_a   1.000
_cell.length_b   1.000
_cell.length_c   1.000
_cell.angle_alpha   90.00
_cell.angle_beta   90.00
_cell.angle_gamma   90.00
#
_symmetry.space_group_name_H-M   'P 1'
#
loop_
_entity.id
_entity.type
_entity.pdbx_description
1 polymer ?
#
loop_
_entity_poly.entity_id
_entity_poly.type
_entity_poly.pdbx_seq_one_letter_code
_entity_poly.pdbx_strand_id
1 'polypeptide(L)'
;KQELFYSATDGWGYVAIEDMIINNVEAGPIQDVLTFVFSEANAPIVILPSHVINGLCKYSNKHYLQVMTPFHASELLAKNSSIFSRLTCEQKLSLLTYIILNDPDPGLVLELQLLPLANNEFITFQGKQASIIYIMDRNSDFLKLFQDKNYDKFLNPNIDKKLFDILSSEIFQGMI
;
A
#
# COMPACT_ATOMS: atom_id res chain seq x y z
N LYS A 1 5.92 35.04 -2.90
CA LYS A 1 4.49 34.79 -3.22
C LYS A 1 4.34 33.27 -3.12
N GLN A 2 3.59 32.75 -2.16
CA GLN A 2 3.38 31.30 -2.04
C GLN A 2 2.41 30.85 -3.14
N GLU A 3 2.82 29.85 -3.91
CA GLU A 3 1.99 29.20 -4.90
C GLU A 3 1.26 28.05 -4.20
N LEU A 4 -0.06 28.04 -4.28
CA LEU A 4 -0.94 27.14 -3.54
C LEU A 4 -1.72 26.25 -4.52
N PHE A 5 -1.84 24.97 -4.20
CA PHE A 5 -2.60 23.99 -4.99
C PHE A 5 -3.80 23.45 -4.22
N TYR A 6 -4.79 22.96 -4.98
CA TYR A 6 -6.03 22.37 -4.47
C TYR A 6 -5.80 20.89 -4.09
N SER A 7 -6.18 20.51 -2.87
CA SER A 7 -6.19 19.13 -2.38
C SER A 7 -7.63 18.61 -2.28
N ALA A 8 -7.83 17.35 -2.67
CA ALA A 8 -9.12 16.66 -2.65
C ALA A 8 -9.36 15.90 -1.32
N THR A 9 -8.87 16.44 -0.21
CA THR A 9 -9.20 15.97 1.14
C THR A 9 -10.55 16.56 1.56
N ASP A 10 -11.35 15.85 2.35
CA ASP A 10 -12.68 16.29 2.85
C ASP A 10 -12.64 17.58 3.72
N GLY A 11 -11.45 18.20 3.87
CA GLY A 11 -11.22 19.52 4.44
C GLY A 11 -10.55 20.45 3.43
N TRP A 12 -11.37 21.23 2.72
CA TRP A 12 -11.04 22.42 1.93
C TRP A 12 -9.78 23.15 2.41
N GLY A 13 -8.65 22.95 1.72
CA GLY A 13 -7.36 23.50 2.13
C GLY A 13 -6.48 23.89 0.95
N TYR A 14 -5.85 25.06 1.08
CA TYR A 14 -4.74 25.43 0.22
C TYR A 14 -3.47 24.81 0.79
N VAL A 15 -2.71 24.10 -0.04
CA VAL A 15 -1.43 23.50 0.35
C VAL A 15 -0.29 24.18 -0.37
N ALA A 16 0.80 24.47 0.35
CA ALA A 16 2.01 25.00 -0.25
C ALA A 16 2.67 23.91 -1.11
N ILE A 17 3.29 24.30 -2.24
CA ILE A 17 3.99 23.36 -3.13
C ILE A 17 4.98 22.47 -2.37
N GLU A 18 5.69 23.03 -1.38
CA GLU A 18 6.73 22.34 -0.62
C GLU A 18 6.20 21.24 0.31
N ASP A 19 4.95 21.36 0.74
CA ASP A 19 4.28 20.39 1.61
C ASP A 19 3.43 19.38 0.82
N MET A 20 3.25 19.62 -0.47
CA MET A 20 2.37 18.83 -1.34
C MET A 20 2.96 17.45 -1.67
N ILE A 21 2.13 16.40 -1.54
CA ILE A 21 2.45 15.05 -2.02
C ILE A 21 1.69 14.79 -3.32
N ILE A 22 2.42 14.70 -4.45
CA ILE A 22 1.82 14.47 -5.76
C ILE A 22 1.45 12.98 -5.91
N ASN A 23 0.16 12.69 -6.06
CA ASN A 23 -0.28 11.38 -6.53
C ASN A 23 -0.11 11.27 -8.04
N ASN A 24 0.99 10.65 -8.46
CA ASN A 24 1.30 10.42 -9.88
C ASN A 24 1.05 8.96 -10.30
N VAL A 25 0.23 8.22 -9.55
CA VAL A 25 -0.21 6.88 -9.95
C VAL A 25 -1.21 7.02 -11.10
N GLU A 26 -1.17 6.07 -12.04
CA GLU A 26 -2.12 6.02 -13.14
C GLU A 26 -3.56 6.02 -12.62
N ALA A 27 -4.44 6.75 -13.30
CA ALA A 27 -5.84 6.85 -12.92
C ALA A 27 -6.49 5.46 -12.91
N GLY A 28 -7.12 5.11 -11.80
CA GLY A 28 -7.72 3.80 -11.59
C GLY A 28 -7.95 3.51 -10.11
N PRO A 29 -8.42 2.29 -9.77
CA PRO A 29 -8.87 1.96 -8.42
C PRO A 29 -7.82 2.20 -7.32
N ILE A 30 -6.55 1.96 -7.63
CA ILE A 30 -5.46 2.18 -6.66
C ILE A 30 -5.24 3.67 -6.37
N GLN A 31 -5.47 4.56 -7.33
CA GLN A 31 -5.34 6.01 -7.12
C GLN A 31 -6.36 6.49 -6.09
N ASP A 32 -7.59 5.99 -6.17
CA ASP A 32 -8.67 6.32 -5.23
C ASP A 32 -8.34 5.79 -3.82
N VAL A 33 -7.82 4.55 -3.72
CA VAL A 33 -7.43 3.97 -2.43
C VAL A 33 -6.28 4.74 -1.79
N LEU A 34 -5.25 5.11 -2.55
CA LEU A 34 -4.14 5.91 -2.03
C LEU A 34 -4.61 7.31 -1.63
N THR A 35 -5.49 7.93 -2.42
CA THR A 35 -6.08 9.23 -2.08
C THR A 35 -6.87 9.14 -0.77
N PHE A 36 -7.67 8.10 -0.58
CA PHE A 36 -8.38 7.83 0.66
C PHE A 36 -7.42 7.65 1.85
N VAL A 37 -6.41 6.78 1.73
CA VAL A 37 -5.44 6.50 2.81
C VAL A 37 -4.72 7.78 3.25
N PHE A 38 -4.25 8.58 2.30
CA PHE A 38 -3.57 9.82 2.61
C PHE A 38 -4.51 10.86 3.20
N SER A 39 -5.74 10.95 2.70
CA SER A 39 -6.73 11.89 3.22
C SER A 39 -7.11 11.57 4.67
N GLU A 40 -7.33 10.30 4.98
CA GLU A 40 -7.64 9.83 6.34
C GLU A 40 -6.49 10.06 7.33
N ALA A 41 -5.25 10.01 6.84
CA ALA A 41 -4.08 10.35 7.64
C ALA A 41 -3.79 11.86 7.72
N ASN A 42 -4.68 12.72 7.20
CA ASN A 42 -4.49 14.17 7.05
C ASN A 42 -3.19 14.54 6.30
N ALA A 43 -2.76 13.69 5.37
CA ALA A 43 -1.61 13.93 4.54
C ALA A 43 -2.00 14.81 3.33
N PRO A 44 -1.17 15.81 2.97
CA PRO A 44 -1.44 16.78 1.92
C PRO A 44 -1.30 16.21 0.49
N ILE A 45 -2.12 15.21 0.16
CA ILE A 45 -2.13 14.58 -1.16
C ILE A 45 -2.87 15.43 -2.18
N VAL A 46 -2.35 15.51 -3.40
CA VAL A 46 -3.04 16.13 -4.53
C VAL A 46 -2.94 15.28 -5.79
N ILE A 47 -3.97 15.38 -6.62
CA ILE A 47 -3.98 14.82 -7.96
C ILE A 47 -3.94 15.99 -8.93
N LEU A 48 -2.92 16.02 -9.80
CA LEU A 48 -2.75 17.08 -10.79
C LEU A 48 -2.84 16.52 -12.20
N PRO A 49 -3.38 17.29 -13.16
CA PRO A 49 -3.28 16.95 -14.57
C PRO A 49 -1.81 16.86 -15.02
N SER A 50 -1.50 15.96 -15.95
CA SER A 50 -0.12 15.69 -16.40
C SER A 50 0.59 16.94 -16.92
N HIS A 51 -0.13 17.87 -17.58
CA HIS A 51 0.46 19.12 -18.06
C HIS A 51 0.88 20.05 -16.91
N VAL A 52 0.18 20.03 -15.78
CA VAL A 52 0.54 20.79 -14.57
C VAL A 52 1.78 20.16 -13.92
N ILE A 53 1.81 18.83 -13.78
CA ILE A 53 2.99 18.10 -13.27
C ILE A 53 4.23 18.41 -14.13
N ASN A 54 4.09 18.34 -15.46
CA ASN A 54 5.18 18.67 -16.38
C ASN A 54 5.65 20.12 -16.26
N GLY A 55 4.71 21.05 -16.05
CA GLY A 55 5.02 22.45 -15.76
C GLY A 55 5.82 22.61 -14.47
N LEU A 56 5.35 22.00 -13.38
CA LEU A 56 6.02 22.02 -12.08
C LEU A 56 7.43 21.42 -12.16
N CYS A 57 7.58 20.23 -12.77
CA CYS A 57 8.89 19.61 -12.96
C CYS A 57 9.89 20.46 -13.77
N LYS A 58 9.39 21.34 -14.64
CA LYS A 58 10.21 22.20 -15.50
C LYS A 58 10.57 23.53 -14.85
N TYR A 59 9.66 24.12 -14.07
CA TYR A 59 9.80 25.49 -13.57
C TYR A 59 9.94 25.61 -12.05
N SER A 60 9.57 24.58 -11.28
CA SER A 60 9.77 24.55 -9.84
C SER A 60 11.17 24.05 -9.50
N ASN A 61 11.71 24.51 -8.37
CA ASN A 61 12.92 23.93 -7.82
C ASN A 61 12.64 22.46 -7.47
N LYS A 62 13.34 21.53 -8.15
CA LYS A 62 13.12 20.07 -8.02
C LYS A 62 13.18 19.54 -6.59
N HIS A 63 13.84 20.28 -5.69
CA HIS A 63 13.95 19.91 -4.27
C HIS A 63 12.62 19.99 -3.49
N TYR A 64 11.60 20.68 -4.01
CA TYR A 64 10.34 20.87 -3.29
C TYR A 64 9.20 19.97 -3.75
N LEU A 65 9.34 19.28 -4.89
CA LEU A 65 8.27 18.43 -5.40
C LEU A 65 8.39 17.03 -4.80
N GLN A 66 7.50 16.71 -3.86
CA GLN A 66 7.42 15.37 -3.28
C GLN A 66 6.42 14.53 -4.07
N VAL A 67 6.89 13.48 -4.73
CA VAL A 67 6.02 12.51 -5.39
C VAL A 67 5.74 11.37 -4.43
N MET A 68 4.49 10.94 -4.38
CA MET A 68 4.07 9.79 -3.57
C MET A 68 4.89 8.54 -3.94
N THR A 69 5.33 7.81 -2.93
CA THR A 69 6.07 6.56 -3.08
C THR A 69 5.44 5.49 -2.18
N PRO A 70 5.73 4.20 -2.41
CA PRO A 70 5.38 3.11 -1.49
C PRO A 70 5.76 3.38 -0.03
N PHE A 71 6.93 3.98 0.21
CA PHE A 71 7.36 4.36 1.55
C PHE A 71 6.39 5.31 2.25
N HIS A 72 5.92 6.36 1.57
CA HIS A 72 4.94 7.29 2.15
C HIS A 72 3.64 6.57 2.54
N ALA A 73 3.13 5.68 1.66
CA ALA A 73 1.92 4.92 1.95
C ALA A 73 2.11 3.96 3.13
N SER A 74 3.24 3.24 3.16
CA SER A 74 3.62 2.36 4.26
C SER A 74 3.69 3.10 5.60
N GLU A 75 4.41 4.22 5.63
CA GLU A 75 4.61 5.00 6.85
C GLU A 75 3.28 5.53 7.41
N LEU A 76 2.39 6.04 6.54
CA LEU A 76 1.09 6.54 6.95
C LEU A 76 0.19 5.42 7.49
N LEU A 77 0.20 4.25 6.86
CA LEU A 77 -0.57 3.09 7.29
C LEU A 77 -0.07 2.54 8.64
N ALA A 78 1.25 2.50 8.85
CA ALA A 78 1.85 2.09 10.12
C ALA A 78 1.44 3.03 11.26
N LYS A 79 1.43 4.35 11.01
CA LYS A 79 1.00 5.37 11.98
C LYS A 79 -0.51 5.37 12.24
N ASN A 80 -1.32 4.90 11.29
CA ASN A 80 -2.79 4.99 11.31
C ASN A 80 -3.45 3.62 11.10
N SER A 81 -3.20 2.68 12.02
CA SER A 81 -3.71 1.30 11.93
C SER A 81 -5.24 1.19 11.82
N SER A 82 -5.99 2.20 12.30
CA SER A 82 -7.46 2.25 12.16
C SER A 82 -7.96 2.35 10.71
N ILE A 83 -7.13 2.77 9.76
CA ILE A 83 -7.48 2.83 8.34
C ILE A 83 -7.77 1.42 7.80
N PHE A 84 -7.05 0.40 8.28
CA PHE A 84 -7.23 -0.99 7.81
C PHE A 84 -8.63 -1.55 8.07
N SER A 85 -9.35 -1.11 9.11
CA SER A 85 -10.72 -1.57 9.35
C SER A 85 -11.75 -0.96 8.39
N ARG A 86 -11.36 0.09 7.64
CA ARG A 86 -12.22 0.78 6.67
C ARG A 86 -11.97 0.37 5.23
N LEU A 87 -10.88 -0.35 4.99
CA LEU A 87 -10.51 -0.86 3.68
C LEU A 87 -11.16 -2.22 3.42
N THR A 88 -11.71 -2.41 2.22
CA THR A 88 -12.18 -3.72 1.76
C THR A 88 -10.99 -4.66 1.49
N CYS A 89 -11.24 -5.97 1.40
CA CYS A 89 -10.21 -6.95 1.06
C CYS A 89 -9.51 -6.64 -0.27
N GLU A 90 -10.28 -6.20 -1.28
CA GLU A 90 -9.74 -5.81 -2.59
C GLU A 90 -8.84 -4.57 -2.49
N GLN A 91 -9.22 -3.58 -1.68
CA GLN A 91 -8.41 -2.38 -1.45
C GLN A 91 -7.11 -2.70 -0.71
N LYS A 92 -7.16 -3.60 0.29
CA LYS A 92 -5.96 -4.09 0.99
C LYS A 92 -5.00 -4.81 0.04
N LEU A 93 -5.52 -5.71 -0.81
CA LEU A 93 -4.70 -6.38 -1.83
C LEU A 93 -4.12 -5.39 -2.84
N SER A 94 -4.90 -4.40 -3.26
CA SER A 94 -4.43 -3.36 -4.19
C SER A 94 -3.29 -2.53 -3.56
N LEU A 95 -3.41 -2.15 -2.28
CA LEU A 95 -2.35 -1.48 -1.53
C LEU A 95 -1.09 -2.34 -1.38
N LEU A 96 -1.25 -3.60 -0.98
CA LEU A 96 -0.12 -4.53 -0.87
C LEU A 96 0.60 -4.67 -2.22
N THR A 97 -0.17 -4.84 -3.29
CA THR A 97 0.34 -4.96 -4.65
C THR A 97 1.08 -3.68 -5.06
N TYR A 98 0.51 -2.51 -4.78
CA TYR A 98 1.14 -1.23 -5.05
C TYR A 98 2.48 -1.10 -4.32
N ILE A 99 2.52 -1.39 -3.03
CA ILE A 99 3.73 -1.27 -2.22
C ILE A 99 4.82 -2.20 -2.77
N ILE A 100 4.53 -3.51 -2.86
CA ILE A 100 5.52 -4.53 -3.21
C ILE A 100 5.99 -4.43 -4.67
N LEU A 101 5.09 -4.15 -5.63
CA LEU A 101 5.47 -4.11 -7.05
C LEU A 101 6.23 -2.85 -7.43
N ASN A 102 6.04 -1.75 -6.71
CA ASN A 102 6.75 -0.50 -6.99
C ASN A 102 8.03 -0.35 -6.15
N ASP A 103 8.10 -1.00 -4.98
CA ASP A 103 9.31 -1.07 -4.15
C ASP A 103 9.36 -2.39 -3.37
N PRO A 104 10.12 -3.40 -3.84
CA PRO A 104 10.16 -4.74 -3.25
C PRO A 104 11.03 -4.83 -1.98
N ASP A 105 11.05 -3.79 -1.15
CA ASP A 105 11.63 -3.81 0.19
C ASP A 105 10.61 -4.36 1.20
N PRO A 106 10.87 -5.53 1.83
CA PRO A 106 9.98 -6.09 2.85
C PRO A 106 9.78 -5.17 4.05
N GLY A 107 10.74 -4.27 4.33
CA GLY A 107 10.61 -3.29 5.41
C GLY A 107 9.37 -2.42 5.28
N LEU A 108 8.87 -2.21 4.05
CA LEU A 108 7.69 -1.39 3.77
C LEU A 108 6.37 -2.06 4.14
N VAL A 109 6.34 -3.37 4.33
CA VAL A 109 5.10 -4.07 4.71
C VAL A 109 5.09 -4.48 6.17
N LEU A 110 6.23 -4.38 6.87
CA LEU A 110 6.33 -4.69 8.29
C LEU A 110 5.30 -3.90 9.11
N GLU A 111 4.68 -4.57 10.07
CA GLU A 111 3.67 -4.00 10.96
C GLU A 111 2.36 -3.58 10.27
N LEU A 112 2.24 -3.77 8.95
CA LEU A 112 1.00 -3.49 8.21
C LEU A 112 0.06 -4.70 8.22
N GLN A 113 -1.23 -4.47 8.49
CA GLN A 113 -2.28 -5.49 8.43
C GLN A 113 -2.70 -5.80 6.98
N LEU A 114 -1.74 -6.23 6.16
CA LEU A 114 -1.90 -6.44 4.73
C LEU A 114 -1.57 -7.87 4.28
N LEU A 115 -1.11 -8.76 5.17
CA LEU A 115 -0.77 -10.13 4.77
C LEU A 115 -2.06 -10.96 4.59
N PRO A 116 -2.39 -11.42 3.37
CA PRO A 116 -3.68 -12.04 3.08
C PRO A 116 -3.66 -13.54 3.39
N LEU A 117 -4.64 -14.00 4.16
CA LEU A 117 -4.80 -15.41 4.53
C LEU A 117 -5.86 -16.12 3.67
N ALA A 118 -5.83 -17.46 3.64
CA ALA A 118 -6.74 -18.28 2.86
C ALA A 118 -8.20 -18.20 3.36
N ASN A 119 -8.42 -17.80 4.61
CA ASN A 119 -9.75 -17.51 5.15
C ASN A 119 -10.29 -16.12 4.74
N ASN A 120 -9.58 -15.40 3.85
CA ASN A 120 -9.85 -14.02 3.41
C ASN A 120 -9.66 -12.94 4.49
N GLU A 121 -9.09 -13.28 5.64
CA GLU A 121 -8.66 -12.29 6.62
C GLU A 121 -7.28 -11.72 6.28
N PHE A 122 -6.95 -10.59 6.91
CA PHE A 122 -5.67 -9.93 6.79
C PHE A 122 -5.05 -9.79 8.16
N ILE A 123 -3.77 -10.16 8.23
CA ILE A 123 -2.98 -10.07 9.46
C ILE A 123 -1.76 -9.18 9.22
N THR A 124 -1.06 -8.90 10.32
CA THR A 124 0.13 -8.06 10.33
C THR A 124 1.35 -8.83 9.82
N PHE A 125 2.10 -8.26 8.88
CA PHE A 125 3.43 -8.77 8.53
C PHE A 125 4.35 -8.66 9.75
N GLN A 126 5.08 -9.74 10.03
CA GLN A 126 5.97 -9.84 11.17
C GLN A 126 7.42 -9.79 10.71
N GLY A 127 8.34 -9.35 11.57
CA GLY A 127 9.77 -9.42 11.29
C GLY A 127 10.35 -10.82 11.55
N LYS A 128 11.67 -10.94 11.45
CA LYS A 128 12.46 -12.17 11.66
C LYS A 128 12.27 -12.89 13.02
N GLN A 129 11.54 -12.29 13.95
CA GLN A 129 11.21 -12.85 15.26
C GLN A 129 9.76 -13.40 15.31
N ALA A 130 9.14 -13.62 14.14
CA ALA A 130 7.78 -14.15 14.03
C ALA A 130 7.63 -15.48 14.78
N SER A 131 6.52 -15.61 15.51
CA SER A 131 6.18 -16.85 16.23
C SER A 131 5.40 -17.84 15.38
N ILE A 132 4.95 -17.42 14.20
CA ILE A 132 4.09 -18.17 13.29
C ILE A 132 4.77 -18.15 11.91
N ILE A 133 4.76 -19.30 11.23
CA ILE A 133 5.21 -19.45 9.85
C ILE A 133 3.97 -19.69 9.01
N TYR A 134 3.79 -18.92 7.94
CA TYR A 134 2.67 -19.15 7.01
C TYR A 134 3.11 -20.00 5.83
N ILE A 135 2.20 -20.87 5.41
CA ILE A 135 2.41 -21.77 4.29
C ILE A 135 1.86 -21.10 3.03
N MET A 136 2.68 -21.07 1.99
CA MET A 136 2.28 -20.56 0.69
C MET A 136 2.23 -21.71 -0.32
N ASP A 137 1.04 -21.97 -0.86
CA ASP A 137 0.83 -22.95 -1.92
C ASP A 137 -0.26 -22.43 -2.88
N ARG A 138 -0.03 -22.52 -4.19
CA ARG A 138 -1.04 -22.13 -5.19
C ARG A 138 -2.07 -23.21 -5.45
N ASN A 139 -1.77 -24.45 -5.06
CA ASN A 139 -2.64 -25.55 -5.32
C ASN A 139 -3.84 -25.49 -4.35
N SER A 140 -4.97 -24.99 -4.85
CA SER A 140 -6.21 -24.97 -4.07
C SER A 140 -6.65 -26.36 -3.60
N ASP A 141 -6.24 -27.45 -4.27
CA ASP A 141 -6.51 -28.82 -3.81
C ASP A 141 -5.64 -29.23 -2.62
N PHE A 142 -4.43 -28.65 -2.48
CA PHE A 142 -3.59 -28.85 -1.30
C PHE A 142 -4.27 -28.29 -0.04
N LEU A 143 -4.91 -27.13 -0.16
CA LEU A 143 -5.69 -26.55 0.95
C LEU A 143 -6.83 -27.45 1.41
N LYS A 144 -7.49 -28.18 0.49
CA LYS A 144 -8.57 -29.14 0.81
C LYS A 144 -8.10 -30.34 1.64
N LEU A 145 -6.78 -30.60 1.69
CA LEU A 145 -6.21 -31.66 2.53
C LEU A 145 -6.23 -31.29 4.02
N PHE A 146 -6.39 -30.01 4.33
CA PHE A 146 -6.44 -29.50 5.70
C PHE A 146 -7.89 -29.19 6.08
N GLN A 147 -8.24 -29.45 7.35
CA GLN A 147 -9.53 -29.04 7.89
C GLN A 147 -9.63 -27.51 7.92
N ASP A 148 -10.84 -26.97 7.72
CA ASP A 148 -11.09 -25.52 7.61
C ASP A 148 -10.52 -24.67 8.78
N LYS A 149 -10.24 -25.31 9.92
CA LYS A 149 -9.63 -24.68 11.11
C LYS A 149 -8.16 -24.28 10.96
N ASN A 150 -7.50 -24.60 9.84
CA ASN A 150 -6.09 -24.26 9.61
C ASN A 150 -5.89 -23.20 8.53
N TYR A 151 -6.94 -22.65 7.91
CA TYR A 151 -6.78 -21.64 6.85
C TYR A 151 -6.14 -20.33 7.32
N ASP A 152 -6.07 -20.11 8.64
CA ASP A 152 -5.34 -19.02 9.29
C ASP A 152 -3.81 -19.14 9.15
N LYS A 153 -3.31 -20.32 8.73
CA LYS A 153 -1.87 -20.58 8.52
C LYS A 153 -1.47 -20.60 7.06
N PHE A 154 -2.41 -20.44 6.14
CA PHE A 154 -2.15 -20.42 4.71
C PHE A 154 -2.37 -19.03 4.15
N LEU A 155 -1.50 -18.61 3.24
CA LEU A 155 -1.74 -17.39 2.50
C LEU A 155 -2.84 -17.58 1.46
N ASN A 156 -3.50 -16.49 1.09
CA ASN A 156 -4.60 -16.53 0.15
C ASN A 156 -4.12 -17.07 -1.22
N PRO A 157 -4.65 -18.20 -1.72
CA PRO A 157 -4.19 -18.82 -2.97
C PRO A 157 -4.58 -18.01 -4.21
N ASN A 158 -5.52 -17.08 -4.09
CA ASN A 158 -6.08 -16.29 -5.19
C ASN A 158 -5.37 -14.95 -5.40
N ILE A 159 -4.24 -14.70 -4.73
CA ILE A 159 -3.43 -13.51 -5.02
C ILE A 159 -2.82 -13.57 -6.42
N ASP A 160 -2.58 -12.39 -7.01
CA ASP A 160 -1.98 -12.29 -8.35
C ASP A 160 -0.65 -13.05 -8.43
N LYS A 161 -0.34 -13.58 -9.61
CA LYS A 161 0.86 -14.38 -9.83
C LYS A 161 2.13 -13.61 -9.49
N LYS A 162 2.25 -12.33 -9.84
CA LYS A 162 3.46 -11.55 -9.57
C LYS A 162 3.63 -11.30 -8.08
N LEU A 163 2.53 -10.98 -7.39
CA LEU A 163 2.54 -10.77 -5.95
C LEU A 163 2.97 -12.04 -5.21
N PHE A 164 2.40 -13.19 -5.58
CA PHE A 164 2.80 -14.49 -5.04
C PHE A 164 4.29 -14.77 -5.24
N ASP A 165 4.82 -14.55 -6.44
CA ASP A 165 6.22 -14.85 -6.76
C ASP A 165 7.18 -14.00 -5.91
N ILE A 166 6.82 -12.75 -5.59
CA ILE A 166 7.61 -11.88 -4.73
C ILE A 166 7.48 -12.28 -3.26
N LEU A 167 6.27 -12.54 -2.77
CA LEU A 167 6.08 -13.01 -1.39
C LEU A 167 6.78 -14.36 -1.16
N SER A 168 6.87 -15.21 -2.19
CA SER A 168 7.58 -16.50 -2.15
C SER A 168 9.10 -16.36 -2.16
N SER A 169 9.63 -15.17 -2.45
CA SER A 169 11.08 -14.96 -2.54
C SER A 169 11.74 -15.05 -1.17
N GLU A 170 13.03 -15.41 -1.15
CA GLU A 170 13.82 -15.51 0.08
C GLU A 170 13.83 -14.22 0.91
N ILE A 171 13.66 -13.07 0.23
CA ILE A 171 13.65 -11.74 0.84
C ILE A 171 12.39 -11.54 1.70
N PHE A 172 11.24 -12.07 1.27
CA PHE A 172 9.96 -11.94 1.97
C PHE A 172 9.66 -13.11 2.92
N GLN A 173 10.20 -14.31 2.69
CA GLN A 173 9.99 -15.45 3.59
C GLN A 173 10.48 -15.22 5.03
N GLY A 174 11.41 -14.29 5.25
CA GLY A 174 11.82 -13.87 6.60
C GLY A 174 10.85 -12.91 7.29
N MET A 175 9.79 -12.47 6.60
CA MET A 175 8.82 -11.48 7.05
C MET A 175 7.36 -11.99 7.04
N ILE A 176 7.17 -13.26 6.68
CA ILE A 176 5.86 -13.93 6.59
C ILE A 176 5.85 -15.07 7.58
#